data_AF-A0A453IM84-F1
#
_entry.id   AF-A0A453IM84-F1
#
_cell.length_a   1.000
_cell.length_b   1.000
_cell.length_c   1.000
_cell.angle_alpha   90.00
_cell.angle_beta   90.00
_cell.angle_gamma   90.00
#
_symmetry.space_group_name_H-M   'P 1'
#
loop_
_entity.id
_entity.type
_entity.pdbx_description
1 polymer ?
#
loop_
_entity_poly.entity_id
_entity_poly.type
_entity_poly.pdbx_seq_one_letter_code
_entity_poly.pdbx_strand_id
1 'polypeptide(L)'
;KLLNYVHFCFAEESLVIRSLVVTEGSICVCIENLHQFGCFPDDSHPPYFSLDECCSINSIKEVVVDQRDKECLTLILHKHINEGRFHSSTGNSQNKQADENYTVHTWKLKWFSEETLLKFISVLKALYSGAVSSPLPVKCIS
;
A
#
# COMPACT_ATOMS: atom_id res chain seq x y z
N LYS A 1 -9.20 13.47 -0.50
CA LYS A 1 -8.46 13.61 -1.79
C LYS A 1 -7.78 12.27 -2.06
N LEU A 2 -8.08 11.60 -3.19
CA LEU A 2 -7.29 10.44 -3.60
C LEU A 2 -5.96 10.91 -4.19
N LEU A 3 -4.85 10.37 -3.71
CA LEU A 3 -3.54 10.54 -4.31
C LEU A 3 -3.20 9.22 -5.01
N ASN A 4 -3.44 9.18 -6.32
CA ASN A 4 -3.03 8.04 -7.14
C ASN A 4 -1.54 8.19 -7.47
N TYR A 5 -0.71 7.32 -6.91
CA TYR A 5 0.68 7.15 -7.31
C TYR A 5 0.78 5.91 -8.21
N VAL A 6 0.79 6.11 -9.52
CA VAL A 6 0.97 5.00 -10.46
C VAL A 6 2.45 4.63 -10.46
N HIS A 7 2.78 3.41 -10.01
CA HIS A 7 4.15 2.89 -10.07
C HIS A 7 4.17 1.43 -10.50
N PHE A 8 4.81 1.17 -11.64
CA PHE A 8 5.00 -0.14 -12.25
C PHE A 8 5.94 -1.03 -11.43
N CYS A 9 5.41 -1.92 -10.59
CA CYS A 9 6.21 -3.04 -10.07
C CYS A 9 6.15 -4.22 -11.04
N PHE A 10 7.30 -4.65 -11.56
CA PHE A 10 7.41 -5.88 -12.34
C PHE A 10 7.63 -7.06 -11.40
N ALA A 11 6.83 -8.13 -11.52
CA ALA A 11 7.12 -9.42 -10.91
C ALA A 11 7.97 -10.26 -11.86
N GLU A 12 9.00 -10.96 -11.36
CA GLU A 12 10.05 -11.58 -12.18
C GLU A 12 9.59 -12.74 -13.11
N GLU A 13 8.32 -13.15 -13.10
CA GLU A 13 7.85 -14.26 -13.94
C GLU A 13 6.55 -13.95 -14.74
N SER A 14 6.01 -12.74 -14.60
CA SER A 14 4.89 -12.26 -15.43
C SER A 14 4.88 -10.72 -15.47
N LEU A 15 4.62 -10.14 -16.65
CA LEU A 15 4.49 -8.69 -16.84
C LEU A 15 3.16 -8.18 -16.24
N VAL A 16 2.96 -8.41 -14.95
CA VAL A 16 1.82 -7.85 -14.21
C VAL A 16 2.22 -6.47 -13.76
N ILE A 17 1.56 -5.46 -14.33
CA ILE A 17 1.76 -4.08 -13.91
C ILE A 17 0.95 -3.88 -12.64
N ARG A 18 1.61 -3.36 -11.62
CA ARG A 18 0.96 -2.96 -10.38
C ARG A 18 1.01 -1.44 -10.25
N SER A 19 0.16 -0.89 -9.41
CA SER A 19 0.21 0.51 -8.95
C SER A 19 -0.07 0.61 -7.46
N LEU A 20 0.46 1.66 -6.85
CA LEU A 20 0.34 1.92 -5.42
C LEU A 20 -0.62 3.08 -5.17
N VAL A 21 -1.85 2.76 -4.79
CA VAL A 21 -2.88 3.76 -4.52
C VAL A 21 -2.86 4.12 -3.04
N VAL A 22 -2.80 5.42 -2.74
CA VAL A 22 -2.87 5.92 -1.37
C VAL A 22 -4.17 6.69 -1.16
N THR A 23 -4.92 6.26 -0.16
CA THR A 23 -6.19 6.85 0.25
C THR A 23 -6.07 7.43 1.67
N GLU A 24 -7.14 8.04 2.17
CA GLU A 24 -7.14 8.72 3.47
C GLU A 24 -6.82 7.80 4.66
N GLY A 25 -7.04 6.49 4.55
CA GLY A 25 -6.75 5.54 5.64
C GLY A 25 -5.98 4.29 5.23
N SER A 26 -5.73 4.09 3.93
CA SER A 26 -5.20 2.83 3.42
C SER A 26 -4.22 3.03 2.27
N ILE A 27 -3.28 2.11 2.17
CA ILE A 27 -2.36 1.94 1.04
C ILE A 27 -2.73 0.63 0.37
N CYS A 28 -3.00 0.69 -0.93
CA CYS A 28 -3.39 -0.47 -1.71
C CYS A 28 -2.42 -0.67 -2.89
N VAL A 29 -2.09 -1.92 -3.16
CA VAL A 29 -1.47 -2.38 -4.40
C VAL A 29 -2.58 -2.88 -5.31
N CYS A 30 -2.69 -2.29 -6.50
CA CYS A 30 -3.63 -2.68 -7.53
C CYS A 30 -2.89 -3.31 -8.70
N ILE A 31 -3.45 -4.33 -9.33
CA ILE A 31 -3.01 -4.82 -10.63
C ILE A 31 -3.72 -4.03 -11.72
N GLU A 32 -2.98 -3.59 -12.72
CA GLU A 32 -3.48 -2.88 -13.89
C GLU A 32 -3.69 -3.83 -15.06
N ASN A 33 -4.89 -3.78 -15.64
CA ASN A 33 -5.22 -4.43 -16.88
C ASN A 33 -5.08 -3.44 -18.04
N LEU A 34 -3.88 -3.37 -18.63
CA LEU A 34 -3.61 -2.46 -19.74
C LEU A 34 -4.49 -2.69 -20.98
N HIS A 35 -5.09 -3.87 -21.15
CA HIS A 35 -6.05 -4.08 -22.24
C HIS A 35 -7.29 -3.18 -22.13
N GLN A 36 -7.57 -2.67 -20.94
CA GLN A 36 -8.67 -1.76 -20.66
C GLN A 36 -8.23 -0.29 -20.62
N PHE A 37 -6.95 0.00 -20.90
CA PHE A 37 -6.44 1.37 -20.89
C PHE A 37 -7.13 2.20 -21.98
N GLY A 38 -7.87 3.25 -21.57
CA GLY A 38 -8.61 4.11 -22.51
C GLY A 38 -9.92 3.49 -23.03
N CYS A 39 -10.30 2.31 -22.57
CA CYS A 39 -11.62 1.73 -22.83
C CYS A 39 -12.67 2.43 -21.97
N PHE A 40 -13.89 2.55 -22.50
CA PHE A 40 -15.02 2.99 -21.69
C PHE A 40 -15.42 1.89 -20.73
N PRO A 41 -15.73 2.22 -19.47
CA PRO A 41 -16.22 1.23 -18.52
C PRO A 41 -17.56 0.69 -19.05
N ASP A 42 -17.58 -0.61 -19.37
CA ASP A 42 -18.77 -1.38 -19.66
C ASP A 42 -18.81 -2.57 -18.71
N ASP A 43 -20.01 -2.95 -18.25
CA ASP A 43 -20.21 -4.02 -17.26
C ASP A 43 -19.82 -5.40 -17.81
N SER A 44 -19.57 -5.51 -19.11
CA SER A 44 -19.14 -6.74 -19.78
C SER A 44 -17.63 -7.02 -19.68
N HIS A 45 -16.83 -6.04 -19.28
CA HIS A 45 -15.37 -6.14 -19.22
C HIS A 45 -14.82 -6.07 -17.79
N PRO A 46 -13.72 -6.78 -17.48
CA PRO A 46 -13.06 -6.62 -16.19
C PRO A 46 -12.55 -5.17 -16.03
N PRO A 47 -12.54 -4.63 -14.81
CA PRO A 47 -12.10 -3.25 -14.58
C PRO A 47 -10.61 -3.06 -14.92
N TYR A 48 -10.21 -1.81 -15.20
CA TYR A 48 -8.82 -1.45 -15.43
C TYR A 48 -7.93 -1.76 -14.20
N PHE A 49 -8.44 -1.54 -12.99
CA PHE A 49 -7.74 -1.89 -11.75
C PHE A 49 -8.43 -3.06 -11.06
N SER A 50 -7.66 -4.05 -10.64
CA SER A 50 -8.08 -5.05 -9.65
C SER A 50 -7.25 -4.90 -8.38
N LEU A 51 -7.87 -5.07 -7.22
CA LEU A 51 -7.14 -4.98 -5.95
C LEU A 51 -6.32 -6.25 -5.74
N ASP A 52 -5.01 -6.09 -5.52
CA ASP A 52 -4.09 -7.19 -5.19
C ASP A 52 -3.92 -7.28 -3.68
N GLU A 53 -3.46 -6.20 -3.06
CA GLU A 53 -3.27 -6.12 -1.62
C GLU A 53 -3.70 -4.75 -1.10
N CYS A 54 -4.20 -4.67 0.14
CA CYS A 54 -4.42 -3.38 0.79
C CYS A 54 -4.22 -3.49 2.29
N CYS A 55 -3.69 -2.43 2.89
CA CYS A 55 -3.42 -2.34 4.32
C CYS A 55 -3.80 -0.95 4.84
N SER A 56 -4.23 -0.89 6.10
CA SER A 56 -4.41 0.39 6.78
C SER A 56 -3.06 1.10 6.95
N ILE A 57 -3.06 2.43 6.85
CA ILE A 57 -1.89 3.26 7.16
C ILE A 57 -1.44 3.06 8.61
N ASN A 58 -2.38 2.78 9.52
CA ASN A 58 -2.10 2.52 10.94
C ASN A 58 -1.32 1.22 11.15
N SER A 59 -1.41 0.29 10.20
CA SER A 59 -0.69 -0.97 10.23
C SER A 59 0.79 -0.81 9.87
N ILE A 60 1.24 0.38 9.46
CA ILE A 60 2.65 0.62 9.15
C ILE A 60 3.47 0.60 10.43
N LYS A 61 4.37 -0.39 10.50
CA LYS A 61 5.34 -0.55 11.57
C LYS A 61 6.60 0.25 11.29
N GLU A 62 7.11 0.15 10.06
CA GLU A 62 8.39 0.73 9.69
C GLU A 62 8.46 0.98 8.18
N VAL A 63 9.13 2.07 7.82
CA VAL A 63 9.54 2.37 6.46
C VAL A 63 11.05 2.33 6.39
N VAL A 64 11.60 1.41 5.59
CA VAL A 64 13.04 1.25 5.43
C VAL A 64 13.45 1.80 4.06
N VAL A 65 14.39 2.74 4.06
CA VAL A 65 14.96 3.33 2.85
C VAL A 65 16.40 2.87 2.70
N ASP A 66 16.74 2.31 1.53
CA ASP A 66 18.10 1.91 1.21
C ASP A 66 18.90 3.13 0.71
N GLN A 67 20.03 3.43 1.33
CA GLN A 67 20.89 4.54 0.92
C GLN A 67 21.79 4.19 -0.27
N ARG A 68 22.04 2.90 -0.52
CA ARG A 68 22.77 2.43 -1.72
C ARG A 68 21.85 2.33 -2.91
N ASP A 69 20.64 1.84 -2.71
CA ASP A 69 19.58 1.79 -3.72
C ASP A 69 18.51 2.85 -3.41
N LYS A 70 18.80 4.09 -3.82
CA LYS A 70 18.00 5.28 -3.52
C LYS A 70 16.59 5.29 -4.14
N GLU A 71 16.29 4.28 -4.96
CA GLU A 71 15.00 4.06 -5.58
C GLU A 71 14.19 3.00 -4.83
N CYS A 72 14.79 2.27 -3.89
CA CYS A 72 14.13 1.21 -3.16
C CYS A 72 13.65 1.66 -1.77
N LEU A 73 12.40 1.31 -1.48
CA LEU A 73 11.79 1.46 -0.16
C LEU A 73 11.07 0.17 0.22
N THR A 74 11.22 -0.22 1.46
CA THR A 74 10.54 -1.38 2.04
C THR A 74 9.55 -0.92 3.09
N LEU A 75 8.28 -1.27 2.92
CA LEU A 75 7.23 -1.07 3.92
C LEU A 75 7.08 -2.35 4.73
N ILE A 76 7.14 -2.22 6.05
CA ILE A 76 6.88 -3.29 7.00
C ILE A 76 5.55 -3.01 7.66
N LEU A 77 4.61 -3.93 7.50
CA LEU A 77 3.21 -3.80 7.88
C LEU A 77 2.84 -4.90 8.88
N HIS A 78 2.00 -4.57 9.86
CA HIS A 78 1.27 -5.58 10.63
C HIS A 78 0.02 -5.99 9.85
N LYS A 79 -0.06 -7.27 9.48
CA LYS A 79 -1.23 -7.84 8.84
C LYS A 79 -2.03 -8.60 9.88
N HIS A 80 -3.30 -8.24 10.03
CA HIS A 80 -4.19 -8.98 10.89
C HIS A 80 -4.60 -10.28 10.18
N ILE A 81 -4.45 -11.44 10.84
CA ILE A 81 -4.74 -12.76 10.23
C ILE A 81 -6.19 -12.88 9.74
N ASN A 82 -7.11 -12.04 10.25
CA ASN A 82 -8.53 -12.06 9.88
C ASN A 82 -8.95 -11.04 8.80
N GLU A 83 -8.01 -10.26 8.21
CA GLU A 83 -8.30 -9.26 7.17
C GLU A 83 -8.28 -9.82 5.73
N GLY A 84 -8.42 -11.14 5.57
CA GLY A 84 -8.59 -11.77 4.24
C GLY A 84 -9.91 -11.43 3.54
N ARG A 85 -10.73 -10.55 4.12
CA ARG A 85 -12.00 -10.10 3.55
C ARG A 85 -12.25 -8.68 4.05
N PHE A 86 -12.01 -7.69 3.18
CA PHE A 86 -12.55 -6.35 3.37
C PHE A 86 -14.08 -6.46 3.36
N HIS A 87 -14.67 -6.85 4.49
CA HIS A 87 -16.08 -6.73 4.73
C HIS A 87 -16.33 -5.32 5.24
N SER A 88 -17.12 -4.58 4.49
CA SER A 88 -17.80 -3.38 4.96
C SER A 88 -18.74 -3.77 6.13
N SER A 89 -18.22 -3.84 7.35
CA SER A 89 -19.06 -4.04 8.53
C SER A 89 -19.39 -2.70 9.17
N THR A 90 -20.54 -2.15 8.79
CA THR A 90 -21.32 -1.33 9.70
C THR A 90 -21.89 -2.27 10.77
N GLY A 91 -21.40 -2.22 12.01
CA GLY A 91 -21.95 -3.06 13.08
C GLY A 91 -21.17 -3.01 14.39
N ASN A 92 -21.86 -2.59 15.45
CA ASN A 92 -21.37 -2.29 16.79
C ASN A 92 -20.50 -3.35 17.50
N SER A 93 -19.58 -2.81 18.30
CA SER A 93 -18.84 -3.31 19.46
C SER A 93 -19.26 -4.64 20.11
N GLN A 94 -18.29 -5.50 20.40
CA GLN A 94 -18.13 -6.06 21.76
C GLN A 94 -16.74 -6.70 21.99
N ASN A 95 -16.17 -6.36 23.15
CA ASN A 95 -14.93 -6.85 23.74
C ASN A 95 -14.71 -8.36 23.58
N LYS A 96 -13.60 -8.75 22.95
CA LYS A 96 -12.82 -9.94 23.32
C LYS A 96 -11.34 -9.62 23.12
N GLN A 97 -10.60 -9.72 24.21
CA GLN A 97 -9.14 -9.71 24.25
C GLN A 97 -8.66 -10.98 23.53
N ALA A 98 -8.64 -10.93 22.21
CA ALA A 98 -8.03 -11.95 21.39
C ALA A 98 -6.53 -11.67 21.42
N ASP A 99 -5.73 -12.70 21.66
CA ASP A 99 -4.30 -12.68 21.40
C ASP A 99 -4.14 -12.44 19.90
N GLU A 100 -3.98 -11.17 19.52
CA GLU A 100 -3.96 -10.72 18.13
C GLU A 100 -2.66 -11.24 17.51
N ASN A 101 -2.73 -12.42 16.91
CA ASN A 101 -1.65 -12.96 16.11
C ASN A 101 -1.49 -12.06 14.87
N TYR A 102 -0.57 -11.10 14.96
CA TYR A 102 -0.15 -10.27 13.84
C TYR A 102 0.91 -11.02 13.02
N THR A 103 0.71 -11.13 11.71
CA THR A 103 1.77 -11.53 10.80
C THR A 103 2.46 -10.28 10.27
N VAL A 104 3.79 -10.35 10.13
CA VAL A 104 4.56 -9.25 9.52
C VAL A 104 4.50 -9.44 8.02
N HIS A 105 4.01 -8.42 7.31
CA HIS A 105 3.97 -8.38 5.86
C HIS A 105 4.94 -7.32 5.35
N THR A 106 5.64 -7.62 4.26
CA THR A 106 6.72 -6.76 3.76
C THR A 106 6.49 -6.45 2.29
N TRP A 107 6.37 -5.17 1.95
CA TRP A 107 6.35 -4.70 0.57
C TRP A 107 7.68 -4.08 0.21
N LYS A 108 8.45 -4.73 -0.67
CA LYS A 108 9.63 -4.11 -1.29
C LYS A 108 9.19 -3.44 -2.57
N LEU A 109 9.36 -2.13 -2.62
CA LEU A 109 8.87 -1.27 -3.67
C LEU A 109 10.06 -0.52 -4.27
N LYS A 110 10.10 -0.44 -5.59
CA LYS A 110 11.13 0.31 -6.33
C LYS A 110 10.46 1.46 -7.05
N TRP A 111 11.08 2.64 -7.03
CA TRP A 111 10.64 3.86 -7.70
C TRP A 111 11.45 4.13 -8.96
N PHE A 112 10.93 5.01 -9.81
CA PHE A 112 11.60 5.42 -11.04
C PHE A 112 12.73 6.41 -10.76
N SER A 113 12.64 7.14 -9.66
CA SER A 113 13.66 8.07 -9.23
C SER A 113 13.60 8.31 -7.72
N GLU A 114 14.76 8.65 -7.14
CA GLU A 114 14.89 9.09 -5.74
C GLU A 114 13.91 10.23 -5.41
N GLU A 115 13.74 11.20 -6.31
CA GLU A 115 12.81 12.33 -6.10
C GLU A 115 11.37 11.86 -5.89
N THR A 116 10.89 10.91 -6.72
CA THR A 116 9.53 10.40 -6.61
C THR A 116 9.33 9.57 -5.34
N LEU A 117 10.34 8.83 -4.93
CA LEU A 117 10.36 8.11 -3.65
C LEU A 117 10.27 9.08 -2.47
N LEU A 118 11.04 10.16 -2.47
CA LEU A 118 11.01 11.17 -1.39
C LEU A 118 9.66 11.91 -1.31
N LYS A 119 9.05 12.20 -2.47
CA LYS A 119 7.67 12.75 -2.53
C LYS A 119 6.67 11.78 -1.93
N PHE A 120 6.76 10.50 -2.26
CA PHE A 120 5.91 9.47 -1.68
C PHE A 120 6.07 9.39 -0.16
N ILE A 121 7.30 9.34 0.35
CA ILE A 121 7.57 9.35 1.81
C ILE A 121 6.94 10.57 2.48
N SER A 122 7.00 11.73 1.83
CA SER A 122 6.42 12.98 2.37
C SER A 122 4.89 12.90 2.47
N VAL A 123 4.23 12.37 1.45
CA VAL A 123 2.77 12.10 1.49
C VAL A 123 2.45 11.10 2.58
N LEU A 124 3.21 10.00 2.66
CA LEU A 124 2.98 8.96 3.62
C LEU A 124 3.11 9.47 5.06
N LYS A 125 4.13 10.29 5.35
CA LYS A 125 4.30 10.96 6.64
C LYS A 125 3.11 11.84 6.99
N ALA A 126 2.60 12.61 6.03
CA ALA A 126 1.46 13.50 6.25
C ALA A 126 0.19 12.70 6.60
N LEU A 127 -0.07 11.62 5.88
CA LEU A 127 -1.24 10.76 6.13
C LEU A 127 -1.10 9.98 7.43
N TYR A 128 0.08 9.41 7.69
CA TYR A 128 0.37 8.69 8.93
C TYR A 128 0.23 9.60 10.15
N SER A 129 0.73 10.83 10.09
CA SER A 129 0.57 11.82 11.18
C SER A 129 -0.88 12.24 11.39
N GLY A 130 -1.74 12.15 10.37
CA GLY A 130 -3.17 12.40 10.51
C GLY A 130 -3.92 11.23 11.16
N ALA A 131 -3.40 10.01 11.00
CA ALA A 131 -4.05 8.79 11.46
C ALA A 131 -3.51 8.29 12.82
N VAL A 132 -2.23 8.54 13.10
CA VAL A 132 -1.52 8.12 14.32
C VAL A 132 -0.84 9.34 14.96
N SER A 133 -0.96 9.49 16.27
CA SER A 133 -0.35 10.62 17.02
C SER A 133 1.17 10.53 17.20
N SER A 134 1.84 9.59 16.51
CA SER A 134 3.28 9.39 16.53
C SER A 134 3.89 9.60 15.15
N PRO A 135 5.16 10.03 15.07
CA PRO A 135 5.84 10.16 13.77
C PRO A 135 5.96 8.80 13.09
N LEU A 136 5.88 8.79 11.76
CA LEU A 136 6.12 7.60 10.95
C LEU A 136 7.54 7.07 11.22
N PRO A 137 7.70 5.81 11.67
CA PRO A 137 9.02 5.24 11.88
C PRO A 137 9.74 5.04 10.55
N VAL A 138 10.78 5.84 10.29
CA VAL A 138 11.61 5.73 9.08
C VAL A 138 13.03 5.34 9.47
N LYS A 139 13.55 4.26 8.90
CA LYS A 139 14.91 3.78 9.09
C LYS A 139 15.68 3.85 7.77
N CYS A 140 16.84 4.48 7.80
CA CYS A 140 17.75 4.46 6.67
C CYS A 140 18.80 3.38 6.90
N ILE A 141 19.03 2.52 5.90
CA ILE A 141 20.06 1.49 5.93
C ILE A 141 21.12 1.76 4.87
N SER A 142 22.36 1.37 5.16
CA SER A 142 23.54 1.57 4.30
C SER A 142 24.14 0.26 3.88
#